data_AF-A0A932T8D3-F1
#
_entry.id   AF-A0A932T8D3-F1
#
_cell.length_a   1.000
_cell.length_b   1.000
_cell.length_c   1.000
_cell.angle_alpha   90.00
_cell.angle_beta   90.00
_cell.angle_gamma   90.00
#
_symmetry.space_group_name_H-M   'P 1'
#
loop_
_entity.id
_entity.type
_entity.pdbx_description
1 polymer ?
#
loop_
_entity_poly.entity_id
_entity_poly.type
_entity_poly.pdbx_seq_one_letter_code
_entity_poly.pdbx_strand_id
1 'polypeptide(L)'
;MKLFRQIARVAVAVGFWPLAIAESKDPAAAPAAIADRMHGKNPGEVRDDNGLKMKLVWCPPGAVTMEYVETVTEHAVEPAKIPKSNNDDDLVVDEKIEPVAVPNAPRVTTRVMPVKAFLTRGYWLGQFEVTQAEWKRVMGTEPWAGKQFQKVEDDVAVTWVNWDDSLAFCRKLTDQERQAKRL
;
A
#
# COMPACT_ATOMS: atom_id res chain seq x y z
N MET A 1 15.73 96.33 -12.80
CA MET A 1 16.20 96.09 -14.18
C MET A 1 16.50 94.60 -14.33
N LYS A 2 15.72 93.91 -15.19
CA LYS A 2 16.01 92.57 -15.75
C LYS A 2 16.00 91.41 -14.69
N LEU A 3 15.50 90.20 -14.90
CA LEU A 3 15.00 89.51 -16.08
C LEU A 3 14.49 88.10 -15.70
N PHE A 4 13.64 87.58 -16.58
CA PHE A 4 13.48 86.17 -17.02
C PHE A 4 12.81 85.08 -16.16
N ARG A 5 11.59 84.77 -16.62
CA ARG A 5 11.01 83.43 -16.82
C ARG A 5 12.05 82.34 -17.10
N GLN A 6 11.91 81.20 -16.44
CA GLN A 6 12.56 79.95 -16.86
C GLN A 6 11.49 78.95 -17.29
N ILE A 7 11.50 78.66 -18.59
CA ILE A 7 10.79 77.56 -19.25
C ILE A 7 11.69 76.32 -19.18
N ALA A 8 11.07 75.17 -18.97
CA ALA A 8 11.70 73.86 -18.91
C ALA A 8 12.58 73.55 -20.13
N ARG A 9 13.71 72.89 -19.90
CA ARG A 9 14.32 71.97 -20.86
C ARG A 9 14.70 70.68 -20.15
N VAL A 10 13.99 69.63 -20.56
CA VAL A 10 14.31 68.23 -20.33
C VAL A 10 15.64 67.93 -21.01
N ALA A 11 16.57 67.34 -20.27
CA ALA A 11 17.76 66.71 -20.83
C ALA A 11 17.78 65.27 -20.35
N VAL A 12 17.50 64.36 -21.28
CA VAL A 12 17.63 62.91 -21.14
C VAL A 12 19.10 62.57 -21.26
N ALA A 13 19.70 61.98 -20.21
CA ALA A 13 21.00 61.35 -20.30
C ALA A 13 20.80 59.83 -20.29
N VAL A 14 20.84 59.22 -21.48
CA VAL A 14 20.84 57.77 -21.66
C VAL A 14 22.24 57.26 -21.30
N GLY A 15 22.40 56.81 -20.06
CA GLY A 15 23.59 56.09 -19.62
C GLY A 15 23.58 54.67 -20.17
N PHE A 16 24.39 54.42 -21.19
CA PHE A 16 24.61 53.12 -21.80
C PHE A 16 25.60 52.33 -20.92
N TRP A 17 25.09 51.68 -19.87
CA TRP A 17 25.88 50.70 -19.12
C TRP A 17 25.73 49.35 -19.83
N PRO A 18 26.81 48.69 -20.28
CA PRO A 18 26.68 47.36 -20.85
C PRO A 18 26.32 46.41 -19.70
N LEU A 19 25.05 46.01 -19.65
CA LEU A 19 24.60 44.89 -18.86
C LEU A 19 25.13 43.64 -19.57
N ALA A 20 26.29 43.15 -19.14
CA ALA A 20 26.73 41.82 -19.49
C ALA A 20 25.70 40.84 -18.94
N ILE A 21 24.83 40.33 -19.82
CA ILE A 21 24.02 39.15 -19.54
C ILE A 21 25.02 37.99 -19.52
N ALA A 22 25.53 37.69 -18.32
CA ALA A 22 26.11 36.39 -18.07
C ALA A 22 24.95 35.39 -18.08
N GLU A 23 24.74 34.75 -19.21
CA GLU A 23 23.89 33.56 -19.31
C GLU A 23 24.52 32.50 -18.38
N SER A 24 23.99 32.36 -17.17
CA SER A 24 24.37 31.27 -16.27
C SER A 24 23.85 29.97 -16.85
N LYS A 25 24.63 29.38 -17.77
CA LYS A 25 24.47 28.01 -18.23
C LYS A 25 25.00 27.08 -17.13
N ASP A 26 24.31 27.05 -16.01
CA ASP A 26 24.43 25.95 -15.07
C ASP A 26 23.40 24.90 -15.51
N PRO A 27 23.83 23.68 -15.92
CA PRO A 27 22.85 22.61 -16.07
C PRO A 27 22.25 22.38 -14.69
N ALA A 28 20.93 22.46 -14.59
CA ALA A 28 20.18 22.19 -13.38
C ALA A 28 20.60 20.84 -12.78
N ALA A 29 21.52 20.86 -11.83
CA ALA A 29 21.93 19.70 -11.06
C ALA A 29 20.96 19.55 -9.88
N ALA A 30 19.89 18.79 -10.08
CA ALA A 30 19.16 18.07 -9.03
C ALA A 30 18.49 16.86 -9.69
N PRO A 31 18.63 15.60 -9.20
CA PRO A 31 18.16 15.21 -7.87
C PRO A 31 18.95 14.05 -7.21
N ALA A 32 20.29 14.00 -7.34
CA ALA A 32 21.07 12.87 -6.78
C ALA A 32 20.91 12.74 -5.24
N ALA A 33 20.74 13.85 -4.52
CA ALA A 33 20.66 13.86 -3.06
C ALA A 33 19.37 13.23 -2.49
N ILE A 34 18.25 13.21 -3.22
CA ILE A 34 16.99 12.59 -2.75
C ILE A 34 17.01 11.08 -3.03
N ALA A 35 17.59 10.65 -4.14
CA ALA A 35 17.67 9.24 -4.50
C ALA A 35 18.53 8.42 -3.51
N ASP A 36 19.60 9.01 -2.97
CA ASP A 36 20.46 8.36 -1.96
C ASP A 36 19.70 8.17 -0.62
N ARG A 37 18.82 9.11 -0.26
CA ARG A 37 17.98 9.04 0.95
C ARG A 37 16.93 7.92 0.91
N MET A 38 16.58 7.43 -0.28
CA MET A 38 15.60 6.35 -0.42
C MET A 38 16.20 4.95 -0.22
N HIS A 39 17.51 4.84 0.02
CA HIS A 39 18.19 3.58 0.29
C HIS A 39 18.66 3.50 1.75
N GLY A 40 18.18 2.51 2.49
CA GLY A 40 18.68 2.23 3.84
C GLY A 40 20.07 1.57 3.78
N LYS A 41 20.87 1.81 4.82
CA LYS A 41 22.23 1.28 4.96
C LYS A 41 22.23 -0.10 5.58
N ASN A 42 21.34 -0.33 6.55
CA ASN A 42 21.28 -1.58 7.31
C ASN A 42 19.87 -2.20 7.26
N PRO A 43 19.74 -3.53 7.15
CA PRO A 43 18.46 -4.20 7.29
C PRO A 43 17.80 -3.81 8.63
N GLY A 44 16.53 -3.42 8.59
CA GLY A 44 15.81 -3.00 9.80
C GLY A 44 16.06 -1.56 10.24
N GLU A 45 16.85 -0.78 9.50
CA GLU A 45 16.99 0.67 9.74
C GLU A 45 15.62 1.34 9.76
N VAL A 46 15.39 2.27 10.71
CA VAL A 46 14.11 2.95 10.86
C VAL A 46 14.26 4.43 10.52
N ARG A 47 13.31 4.97 9.75
CA ARG A 47 13.17 6.41 9.48
C ARG A 47 11.75 6.90 9.77
N ASP A 48 11.60 8.17 10.11
CA ASP A 48 10.32 8.83 10.42
C ASP A 48 10.27 10.26 9.84
N ASP A 49 10.96 10.44 8.73
CA ASP A 49 11.25 11.73 8.14
C ASP A 49 10.17 12.25 7.18
N ASN A 50 9.06 11.53 7.08
CA ASN A 50 7.87 11.94 6.35
C ASN A 50 6.98 12.89 7.17
N GLY A 51 5.86 13.30 6.58
CA GLY A 51 5.04 14.40 7.12
C GLY A 51 4.22 13.94 8.30
N LEU A 52 3.89 12.65 8.30
CA LEU A 52 3.13 11.96 9.33
C LEU A 52 3.98 11.55 10.52
N LYS A 53 5.32 11.57 10.40
CA LYS A 53 6.24 10.98 11.37
C LYS A 53 6.04 9.48 11.56
N MET A 54 5.54 8.81 10.52
CA MET A 54 5.34 7.37 10.57
C MET A 54 6.69 6.65 10.51
N LYS A 55 6.84 5.58 11.28
CA LYS A 55 8.06 4.79 11.29
C LYS A 55 8.07 3.84 10.09
N LEU A 56 9.08 3.96 9.25
CA LEU A 56 9.34 3.09 8.11
C LEU A 56 10.62 2.30 8.35
N VAL A 57 10.60 1.01 8.06
CA VAL A 57 11.70 0.08 8.24
C VAL A 57 12.30 -0.29 6.89
N TRP A 58 13.63 -0.31 6.78
CA TRP A 58 14.34 -0.70 5.56
C TRP A 58 14.30 -2.20 5.36
N CYS A 59 13.76 -2.61 4.22
CA CYS A 59 13.78 -3.97 3.70
C CYS A 59 14.77 -4.02 2.52
N PRO A 60 15.97 -4.62 2.68
CA PRO A 60 16.95 -4.70 1.60
C PRO A 60 16.46 -5.64 0.48
N PRO A 61 17.02 -5.52 -0.75
CA PRO A 61 16.79 -6.50 -1.80
C PRO A 61 17.26 -7.89 -1.35
N GLY A 62 16.58 -8.93 -1.82
CA GLY A 62 16.86 -10.30 -1.38
C GLY A 62 15.91 -11.33 -1.97
N ALA A 63 16.00 -12.56 -1.47
CA ALA A 63 15.10 -13.63 -1.84
C ALA A 63 14.32 -14.11 -0.61
N VAL A 64 13.03 -14.37 -0.79
CA VAL A 64 12.15 -14.94 0.23
C VAL A 64 11.51 -16.21 -0.31
N THR A 65 11.24 -17.18 0.56
CA THR A 65 10.46 -18.36 0.21
C THR A 65 9.07 -18.17 0.80
N MET A 66 8.06 -18.12 -0.06
CA MET A 66 6.65 -18.06 0.30
C MET A 66 6.00 -19.40 0.07
N GLU A 67 4.89 -19.66 0.76
CA GLU A 67 4.10 -20.86 0.54
C GLU A 67 3.04 -20.62 -0.55
N TYR A 68 2.80 -21.65 -1.35
CA TYR A 68 1.70 -21.73 -2.27
C TYR A 68 0.83 -22.92 -1.88
N VAL A 69 -0.46 -22.68 -1.68
CA VAL A 69 -1.40 -23.66 -1.17
C VAL A 69 -2.37 -24.04 -2.29
N GLU A 70 -2.33 -25.29 -2.73
CA GLU A 70 -3.32 -25.87 -3.62
C GLU A 70 -4.31 -26.69 -2.81
N THR A 71 -5.60 -26.34 -2.93
CA THR A 71 -6.70 -27.10 -2.33
C THR A 71 -7.42 -27.87 -3.43
N VAL A 72 -7.33 -29.20 -3.40
CA VAL A 72 -8.02 -30.08 -4.34
C VAL A 72 -9.21 -30.70 -3.63
N THR A 73 -10.42 -30.36 -4.08
CA THR A 73 -11.67 -30.96 -3.61
C THR A 73 -12.09 -32.05 -4.59
N GLU A 74 -11.89 -33.31 -4.19
CA GLU A 74 -12.38 -34.47 -4.93
C GLU A 74 -13.86 -34.68 -4.60
N HIS A 75 -14.73 -34.54 -5.61
CA HIS A 75 -16.15 -34.86 -5.50
C HIS A 75 -16.32 -36.37 -5.67
N ALA A 76 -17.08 -37.02 -4.78
CA ALA A 76 -17.33 -38.45 -4.85
C ALA A 76 -18.05 -38.83 -6.15
N VAL A 77 -17.66 -39.96 -6.76
CA VAL A 77 -18.41 -40.57 -7.87
C VAL A 77 -19.76 -41.03 -7.33
N GLU A 78 -20.87 -40.63 -7.98
CA GLU A 78 -22.21 -41.08 -7.57
C GLU A 78 -22.29 -42.62 -7.54
N PRO A 79 -22.86 -43.22 -6.49
CA PRO A 79 -22.96 -44.67 -6.42
C PRO A 79 -23.84 -45.20 -7.56
N ALA A 80 -23.38 -46.26 -8.23
CA ALA A 80 -24.19 -46.98 -9.22
C ALA A 80 -25.52 -47.41 -8.58
N LYS A 81 -26.65 -47.15 -9.27
CA LYS A 81 -27.98 -47.52 -8.82
C LYS A 81 -28.03 -49.02 -8.49
N ILE A 82 -28.27 -49.35 -7.22
CA ILE A 82 -28.51 -50.72 -6.78
C ILE A 82 -29.80 -51.21 -7.47
N PRO A 83 -29.81 -52.33 -8.21
CA PRO A 83 -31.04 -52.89 -8.74
C PRO A 83 -31.97 -53.30 -7.59
N LYS A 84 -33.21 -52.79 -7.59
CA LYS A 84 -34.21 -53.11 -6.58
C LYS A 84 -34.54 -54.60 -6.64
N SER A 85 -34.20 -55.34 -5.59
CA SER A 85 -34.71 -56.69 -5.36
C SER A 85 -36.12 -56.58 -4.82
N ASN A 86 -37.12 -57.03 -5.60
CA ASN A 86 -38.49 -57.19 -5.15
C ASN A 86 -38.55 -58.52 -4.38
N ASN A 87 -38.77 -58.49 -3.07
CA ASN A 87 -39.47 -59.54 -2.32
C ASN A 87 -39.63 -59.06 -0.86
N ASP A 88 -40.88 -58.95 -0.44
CA ASP A 88 -41.31 -58.35 0.82
C ASP A 88 -41.57 -59.42 1.88
N ASP A 89 -40.62 -60.32 2.15
CA ASP A 89 -40.75 -61.30 3.24
C ASP A 89 -39.37 -61.81 3.67
N ASP A 90 -38.75 -61.12 4.66
CA ASP A 90 -37.98 -61.77 5.74
C ASP A 90 -37.52 -60.70 6.76
N LEU A 91 -38.04 -60.81 7.98
CA LEU A 91 -37.67 -60.01 9.14
C LEU A 91 -36.29 -60.44 9.65
N VAL A 92 -35.23 -59.68 9.36
CA VAL A 92 -33.94 -59.85 10.02
C VAL A 92 -33.86 -58.95 11.26
N VAL A 93 -33.77 -59.62 12.40
CA VAL A 93 -33.55 -59.15 13.76
C VAL A 93 -32.17 -58.51 13.95
N ASP A 94 -32.15 -57.37 14.65
CA ASP A 94 -31.04 -56.73 15.38
C ASP A 94 -29.60 -57.01 14.88
N GLU A 95 -29.18 -56.30 13.83
CA GLU A 95 -27.76 -56.08 13.55
C GLU A 95 -27.39 -54.68 14.05
N LYS A 96 -26.39 -54.60 14.95
CA LYS A 96 -25.79 -53.35 15.42
C LYS A 96 -25.49 -52.45 14.22
N ILE A 97 -26.16 -51.31 14.15
CA ILE A 97 -25.78 -50.24 13.24
C ILE A 97 -24.50 -49.62 13.80
N GLU A 98 -23.35 -50.19 13.42
CA GLU A 98 -22.07 -49.48 13.46
C GLU A 98 -22.24 -48.16 12.69
N PRO A 99 -21.65 -47.03 13.12
CA PRO A 99 -21.81 -45.76 12.42
C PRO A 99 -21.28 -45.93 10.99
N VAL A 100 -22.20 -45.96 10.02
CA VAL A 100 -21.87 -45.94 8.60
C VAL A 100 -21.07 -44.68 8.35
N ALA A 101 -19.76 -44.83 8.13
CA ALA A 101 -18.91 -43.75 7.66
C ALA A 101 -19.59 -43.15 6.42
N VAL A 102 -19.95 -41.87 6.47
CA VAL A 102 -20.64 -41.18 5.36
C VAL A 102 -19.78 -41.36 4.11
N PRO A 103 -20.16 -42.21 3.13
CA PRO A 103 -19.22 -42.69 2.13
C PRO A 103 -18.76 -41.61 1.12
N ASN A 104 -19.40 -40.43 1.16
CA ASN A 104 -19.34 -39.44 0.08
C ASN A 104 -19.06 -38.00 0.57
N ALA A 105 -18.46 -37.80 1.73
CA ALA A 105 -17.95 -36.47 2.07
C ALA A 105 -16.82 -36.11 1.06
N PRO A 106 -16.86 -34.92 0.42
CA PRO A 106 -15.82 -34.53 -0.52
C PRO A 106 -14.47 -34.53 0.20
N ARG A 107 -13.50 -35.25 -0.38
CA ARG A 107 -12.15 -35.27 0.18
C ARG A 107 -11.46 -33.98 -0.24
N VAL A 108 -11.12 -33.17 0.75
CA VAL A 108 -10.31 -31.97 0.55
C VAL A 108 -8.86 -32.33 0.86
N THR A 109 -7.99 -32.26 -0.14
CA THR A 109 -6.54 -32.41 0.05
C THR A 109 -5.86 -31.07 -0.15
N THR A 110 -4.97 -30.71 0.77
CA THR A 110 -4.20 -29.46 0.72
C THR A 110 -2.74 -29.78 0.47
N ARG A 111 -2.14 -29.17 -0.55
CA ARG A 111 -0.71 -29.25 -0.84
C ARG A 111 -0.07 -27.89 -0.62
N VAL A 112 0.98 -27.85 0.19
CA VAL A 112 1.76 -26.64 0.46
C VAL A 112 3.11 -26.77 -0.25
N MET A 113 3.41 -25.87 -1.17
CA MET A 113 4.64 -25.88 -1.96
C MET A 113 5.46 -24.61 -1.71
N PRO A 114 6.79 -24.71 -1.51
CA PRO A 114 7.64 -23.54 -1.38
C PRO A 114 7.87 -22.87 -2.75
N VAL A 115 7.66 -21.57 -2.81
CA VAL A 115 7.90 -20.72 -3.99
C VAL A 115 8.94 -19.67 -3.64
N LYS A 116 10.00 -19.58 -4.43
CA LYS A 116 11.05 -18.57 -4.24
C LYS A 116 10.69 -17.28 -4.96
N ALA A 117 10.56 -16.18 -4.22
CA ALA A 117 10.33 -14.84 -4.74
C ALA A 117 11.60 -13.99 -4.57
N PHE A 118 11.86 -13.12 -5.55
CA PHE A 118 13.04 -12.24 -5.57
C PHE A 118 12.61 -10.78 -5.54
N LEU A 119 13.10 -10.04 -4.55
CA LEU A 119 12.93 -8.60 -4.40
C LEU A 119 14.19 -7.94 -4.96
N THR A 120 14.10 -7.41 -6.18
CA THR A 120 15.25 -6.87 -6.92
C THR A 120 15.71 -5.51 -6.42
N ARG A 121 14.86 -4.81 -5.66
CA ARG A 121 15.13 -3.49 -5.07
C ARG A 121 14.70 -3.49 -3.61
N GLY A 122 15.46 -2.79 -2.79
CA GLY A 122 15.05 -2.52 -1.41
C GLY A 122 13.91 -1.51 -1.37
N TYR A 123 13.16 -1.52 -0.28
CA TYR A 123 12.05 -0.62 -0.05
C TYR A 123 11.88 -0.33 1.44
N TRP A 124 11.16 0.75 1.73
CA TRP A 124 10.76 1.11 3.08
C TRP A 124 9.34 0.61 3.34
N LEU A 125 9.13 -0.11 4.45
CA LEU A 125 7.83 -0.66 4.85
C LEU A 125 7.35 0.02 6.14
N GLY A 126 6.05 0.31 6.26
CA GLY A 126 5.47 0.78 7.52
C GLY A 126 5.75 -0.20 8.66
N GLN A 127 6.26 0.30 9.78
CA GLN A 127 6.47 -0.53 10.98
C GLN A 127 5.15 -1.01 11.59
N PHE A 128 4.10 -0.20 11.44
CA PHE A 128 2.76 -0.44 11.95
C PHE A 128 1.73 -0.20 10.85
N GLU A 129 0.52 -0.68 11.07
CA GLU A 129 -0.65 -0.28 10.29
C GLU A 129 -0.89 1.23 10.38
N VAL A 130 -1.48 1.80 9.33
CA VAL A 130 -1.85 3.22 9.30
C VAL A 130 -2.86 3.50 10.40
N THR A 131 -2.59 4.50 11.24
CA THR A 131 -3.47 4.84 12.36
C THR A 131 -4.66 5.71 11.93
N GLN A 132 -5.68 5.77 12.77
CA GLN A 132 -6.84 6.65 12.56
C GLN A 132 -6.42 8.12 12.51
N ALA A 133 -5.45 8.56 13.32
CA ALA A 133 -4.94 9.92 13.27
C ALA A 133 -4.20 10.23 11.95
N GLU A 134 -3.35 9.30 11.50
CA GLU A 134 -2.64 9.41 10.22
C GLU A 134 -3.63 9.46 9.05
N TRP A 135 -4.65 8.58 9.06
CA TRP A 135 -5.70 8.57 8.06
C TRP A 135 -6.47 9.89 8.03
N LYS A 136 -6.95 10.39 9.17
CA LYS A 136 -7.66 11.68 9.25
C LYS A 136 -6.81 12.82 8.71
N ARG A 137 -5.52 12.83 9.02
CA ARG A 137 -4.60 13.88 8.56
C ARG A 137 -4.40 13.88 7.05
N VAL A 138 -4.35 12.71 6.41
CA VAL A 138 -4.22 12.62 4.95
C VAL A 138 -5.56 12.75 4.26
N MET A 139 -6.56 11.97 4.66
CA MET A 139 -7.83 11.79 3.95
C MET A 139 -8.92 12.76 4.40
N GLY A 140 -8.91 13.20 5.66
CA GLY A 140 -9.96 14.06 6.23
C GLY A 140 -11.29 13.34 6.44
N THR A 141 -11.29 12.01 6.44
CA THR A 141 -12.48 11.17 6.58
C THR A 141 -12.32 10.17 7.73
N GLU A 142 -13.43 9.62 8.22
CA GLU A 142 -13.47 8.63 9.29
C GLU A 142 -14.38 7.44 8.89
N PRO A 143 -13.94 6.51 8.02
CA PRO A 143 -14.77 5.41 7.53
C PRO A 143 -15.34 4.48 8.63
N TRP A 144 -14.63 4.41 9.77
CA TRP A 144 -15.01 3.63 10.95
C TRP A 144 -16.06 4.34 11.83
N ALA A 145 -16.35 5.62 11.61
CA ALA A 145 -17.29 6.38 12.43
C ALA A 145 -18.70 5.78 12.34
N GLY A 146 -19.34 5.59 13.50
CA GLY A 146 -20.69 5.01 13.59
C GLY A 146 -20.77 3.51 13.29
N LYS A 147 -19.64 2.80 13.14
CA LYS A 147 -19.61 1.34 12.97
C LYS A 147 -19.59 0.63 14.33
N GLN A 148 -20.18 -0.55 14.37
CA GLN A 148 -20.20 -1.36 15.59
C GLN A 148 -18.82 -1.99 15.86
N PHE A 149 -18.55 -2.23 17.15
CA PHE A 149 -17.32 -2.88 17.63
C PHE A 149 -16.03 -2.18 17.19
N GLN A 150 -16.07 -0.85 17.03
CA GLN A 150 -14.89 -0.06 16.69
C GLN A 150 -14.35 0.68 17.91
N LYS A 151 -13.03 0.62 18.04
CA LYS A 151 -12.28 1.46 18.97
C LYS A 151 -11.90 2.75 18.24
N VAL A 152 -12.36 3.90 18.74
CA VAL A 152 -12.09 5.20 18.13
C VAL A 152 -11.02 5.92 18.95
N GLU A 153 -9.77 5.77 18.54
CA GLU A 153 -8.60 6.35 19.18
C GLU A 153 -7.52 6.64 18.13
N ASP A 154 -6.70 7.66 18.37
CA ASP A 154 -5.75 8.18 17.40
C ASP A 154 -4.66 7.17 16.99
N ASP A 155 -4.21 6.33 17.94
CA ASP A 155 -3.14 5.33 17.75
C ASP A 155 -3.66 3.92 17.38
N VAL A 156 -4.94 3.80 17.01
CA VAL A 156 -5.53 2.53 16.56
C VAL A 156 -5.50 2.47 15.04
N ALA A 157 -5.29 1.27 14.51
CA ALA A 157 -5.31 1.03 13.06
C ALA A 157 -6.64 1.48 12.43
N VAL A 158 -6.56 2.05 11.24
CA VAL A 158 -7.74 2.36 10.45
C VAL A 158 -8.45 1.08 10.02
N THR A 159 -9.77 1.07 10.15
CA THR A 159 -10.65 -0.04 9.76
C THR A 159 -11.77 0.48 8.85
N TRP A 160 -12.53 -0.44 8.25
CA TRP A 160 -13.64 -0.11 7.32
C TRP A 160 -13.20 0.65 6.07
N VAL A 161 -12.00 0.37 5.58
CA VAL A 161 -11.45 0.88 4.32
C VAL A 161 -11.39 -0.25 3.30
N ASN A 162 -11.67 0.06 2.05
CA ASN A 162 -11.49 -0.89 0.95
C ASN A 162 -10.12 -0.68 0.27
N TRP A 163 -9.87 -1.49 -0.77
CA TRP A 163 -8.63 -1.43 -1.53
C TRP A 163 -8.44 -0.10 -2.27
N ASP A 164 -9.50 0.45 -2.87
CA ASP A 164 -9.45 1.73 -3.58
C ASP A 164 -9.15 2.90 -2.63
N ASP A 165 -9.77 2.92 -1.45
CA ASP A 165 -9.51 3.93 -0.41
C ASP A 165 -8.05 3.88 0.05
N SER A 166 -7.51 2.68 0.20
CA SER A 166 -6.12 2.44 0.58
C SER A 166 -5.15 2.95 -0.48
N LEU A 167 -5.45 2.73 -1.78
CA LEU A 167 -4.68 3.32 -2.87
C LEU A 167 -4.80 4.83 -2.92
N ALA A 168 -5.99 5.39 -2.66
CA ALA A 168 -6.21 6.82 -2.61
C ALA A 168 -5.37 7.48 -1.49
N PHE A 169 -5.30 6.84 -0.31
CA PHE A 169 -4.40 7.25 0.77
C PHE A 169 -2.94 7.29 0.31
N CYS A 170 -2.44 6.19 -0.28
CA CYS A 170 -1.06 6.11 -0.75
C CYS A 170 -0.73 7.19 -1.79
N ARG A 171 -1.63 7.45 -2.73
CA ARG A 171 -1.47 8.50 -3.76
C ARG A 171 -1.41 9.89 -3.12
N LYS A 172 -2.38 10.21 -2.25
CA LYS A 172 -2.46 11.52 -1.59
C LYS A 172 -1.26 11.80 -0.71
N LEU A 173 -0.79 10.80 0.05
CA LEU A 173 0.43 10.92 0.83
C LEU A 173 1.66 11.13 -0.07
N THR A 174 1.79 10.37 -1.16
CA THR A 174 2.89 10.54 -2.12
C THR A 174 2.92 11.95 -2.71
N ASP A 175 1.76 12.49 -3.08
CA ASP A 175 1.67 13.86 -3.61
C ASP A 175 2.07 14.92 -2.57
N GLN A 176 1.64 14.77 -1.31
CA GLN A 176 2.03 15.65 -0.22
C GLN A 176 3.56 15.63 0.02
N GLU A 177 4.16 14.45 0.02
CA GLU A 177 5.61 14.29 0.24
C GLU A 177 6.44 14.83 -0.94
N ARG A 178 5.99 14.65 -2.18
CA ARG A 178 6.60 15.24 -3.38
C ARG A 178 6.50 16.76 -3.38
N GLN A 179 5.34 17.31 -3.06
CA GLN A 179 5.15 18.76 -2.92
C GLN A 179 6.09 19.35 -1.85
N ALA A 180 6.32 18.60 -0.77
CA ALA A 180 7.24 18.97 0.29
C ALA A 180 8.71 18.61 0.01
N LYS A 181 9.05 18.07 -1.17
CA LYS A 181 10.40 17.67 -1.59
C LYS A 181 11.09 16.67 -0.64
N ARG A 182 10.29 15.77 -0.05
CA ARG A 182 10.77 14.67 0.82
C ARG A 182 10.85 13.33 0.08
N LEU A 183 10.30 13.26 -1.13
CA LEU A 183 10.35 12.15 -2.10
C LEU A 183 10.84 12.64 -3.45
#